data_AF-A0AAV1UKS1-F1
#
_entry.id   AF-A0AAV1UKS1-F1
#
_cell.length_a   1.000
_cell.length_b   1.000
_cell.length_c   1.000
_cell.angle_alpha   90.00
_cell.angle_beta   90.00
_cell.angle_gamma   90.00
#
_symmetry.space_group_name_H-M   'P 1'
#
loop_
_entity.id
_entity.type
_entity.pdbx_description
1 polymer ?
#
loop_
_entity_poly.entity_id
_entity_poly.type
_entity_poly.pdbx_seq_one_letter_code
_entity_poly.pdbx_strand_id
1 'polypeptide(L)'
;MMKATRVCTALVVVLLSIGSPVQARPKSKPGSTCLSSGMLKFDPQSHPSQRTNGMEVCSKYRTSTCCNATHAHSLRLKIREPVVAKFSSMCQALTEEMTCASCHPLMGTGEMKNVCPRLCDRWFNACKDEYYAYGGAGVLSPCYGNALVCSPLKEIAGSGAEFCVHMGFHVGSDVDIDGTDCFDGSVPEQLGEPEPTEPTQPWQVRLQRMLEEEAENPSGLFITGVLLLISMMLMGRRIMRQLGDPFGGDQPSLMEVRRLQQERYERGERMYDDETDSSSDEEFASRPAADQEDDEGGDNAPVSI
;
A
#
# COMPACT_ATOMS: atom_id res chain seq x y z
N MET A 1 34.67 -18.26 36.91
CA MET A 1 33.90 -17.48 35.92
C MET A 1 34.20 -17.94 34.49
N MET A 2 33.73 -19.13 34.07
CA MET A 2 34.10 -19.69 32.74
C MET A 2 32.99 -20.50 32.04
N LYS A 3 31.72 -20.40 32.48
CA LYS A 3 30.60 -21.16 31.89
C LYS A 3 29.57 -20.32 31.13
N ALA A 4 29.55 -18.99 31.33
CA ALA A 4 28.56 -18.11 30.69
C ALA A 4 28.92 -17.77 29.23
N THR A 5 30.21 -17.75 28.89
CA THR A 5 30.70 -17.33 27.55
C THR A 5 30.51 -18.39 26.47
N ARG A 6 30.31 -19.67 26.83
CA ARG A 6 30.06 -20.75 25.85
C ARG A 6 28.59 -20.88 25.45
N VAL A 7 27.67 -20.35 26.26
CA VAL A 7 26.23 -20.42 25.98
C VAL A 7 25.82 -19.32 25.00
N CYS A 8 26.43 -18.13 25.09
CA CYS A 8 26.14 -17.03 24.17
C CYS A 8 26.66 -17.26 22.74
N THR A 9 27.80 -17.93 22.56
CA THR A 9 28.32 -18.21 21.21
C THR A 9 27.54 -19.31 20.49
N ALA A 10 26.98 -20.29 21.20
CA ALA A 10 26.11 -21.30 20.61
C ALA A 10 24.78 -20.70 20.10
N LEU A 11 24.23 -19.73 20.82
CA LEU A 11 22.96 -19.07 20.48
C LEU A 11 23.08 -18.16 19.25
N VAL A 12 24.21 -17.48 19.08
CA VAL A 12 24.48 -16.64 17.90
C VAL A 12 24.71 -17.47 16.63
N VAL A 13 25.32 -18.66 16.75
CA VAL A 13 25.51 -19.57 15.59
C VAL A 13 24.19 -20.17 15.13
N VAL A 14 23.25 -20.47 16.05
CA VAL A 14 21.91 -20.96 15.68
C VAL A 14 21.08 -19.88 14.98
N LEU A 15 21.22 -18.61 15.38
CA LEU A 15 20.52 -17.48 14.74
C LEU A 15 21.06 -17.15 13.33
N LEU A 16 22.31 -17.48 13.03
CA LEU A 16 22.92 -17.30 11.69
C LEU A 16 22.71 -18.50 10.75
N SER A 17 22.16 -19.62 11.23
CA SER A 17 22.00 -20.87 10.46
C SER A 17 20.62 -21.04 9.82
N ILE A 18 19.68 -20.11 10.03
CA ILE A 18 18.37 -20.15 9.35
C ILE A 18 18.53 -19.47 7.98
N GLY A 19 19.33 -20.13 7.13
CA GLY A 19 19.40 -19.84 5.71
C GLY A 19 18.00 -19.87 5.10
N SER A 20 17.78 -18.91 4.22
CA SER A 20 16.54 -18.68 3.49
C SER A 20 15.90 -19.96 2.96
N PRO A 21 14.60 -20.21 3.20
CA PRO A 21 13.83 -20.91 2.21
C PRO A 21 13.72 -19.97 1.00
N VAL A 22 14.49 -20.30 -0.04
CA VAL A 22 14.22 -19.90 -1.42
C VAL A 22 12.74 -20.11 -1.65
N GLN A 23 11.96 -19.04 -1.56
CA GLN A 23 10.55 -19.10 -1.89
C GLN A 23 10.50 -19.23 -3.40
N ALA A 24 10.31 -20.48 -3.83
CA ALA A 24 10.11 -20.84 -5.21
C ALA A 24 9.05 -19.89 -5.77
N ARG A 25 9.45 -19.07 -6.75
CA ARG A 25 8.48 -18.35 -7.58
C ARG A 25 7.51 -19.39 -8.12
N PRO A 26 6.19 -19.29 -7.85
CA PRO A 26 5.24 -20.09 -8.60
C PRO A 26 5.48 -19.74 -10.08
N LYS A 27 5.66 -20.77 -10.90
CA LYS A 27 5.78 -20.61 -12.35
C LYS A 27 4.46 -20.02 -12.85
N SER A 28 4.39 -18.69 -12.95
CA SER A 28 3.25 -18.04 -13.60
C SER A 28 3.26 -18.44 -15.07
N LYS A 29 2.13 -18.95 -15.54
CA LYS A 29 1.91 -19.14 -16.98
C LYS A 29 2.09 -17.76 -17.66
N PRO A 30 2.78 -17.69 -18.80
CA PRO A 30 2.85 -16.44 -19.56
C PRO A 30 1.43 -16.08 -20.04
N GLY A 31 0.81 -15.05 -19.46
CA GLY A 31 -0.56 -14.62 -19.78
C GLY A 31 -1.42 -14.12 -18.61
N SER A 32 -1.00 -14.32 -17.35
CA SER A 32 -1.89 -14.09 -16.18
C SER A 32 -1.78 -12.72 -15.51
N THR A 33 -1.01 -11.77 -16.04
CA THR A 33 -0.76 -10.46 -15.40
C THR A 33 -1.61 -9.37 -16.04
N CYS A 34 -2.20 -8.50 -15.23
CA CYS A 34 -3.01 -7.37 -15.69
C CYS A 34 -2.13 -6.32 -16.37
N LEU A 35 -2.52 -5.91 -17.58
CA LEU A 35 -1.80 -4.99 -18.44
C LEU A 35 -2.31 -3.56 -18.26
N SER A 36 -1.39 -2.62 -18.08
CA SER A 36 -1.69 -1.19 -18.10
C SER A 36 -2.23 -0.78 -19.47
N SER A 37 -3.47 -0.33 -19.53
CA SER A 37 -4.14 0.12 -20.76
C SER A 37 -4.78 1.50 -20.57
N GLY A 38 -4.47 2.44 -21.46
CA GLY A 38 -5.08 3.77 -21.48
C GLY A 38 -4.90 4.50 -20.15
N MET A 39 -6.02 4.72 -19.45
CA MET A 39 -6.07 5.48 -18.19
C MET A 39 -5.79 4.66 -16.92
N LEU A 40 -5.72 3.33 -17.03
CA LEU A 40 -5.46 2.44 -15.90
C LEU A 40 -4.03 1.94 -15.95
N LYS A 41 -3.31 2.20 -14.86
CA LYS A 41 -1.92 1.74 -14.65
C LYS A 41 -1.93 0.63 -13.62
N PHE A 42 -1.62 -0.58 -14.04
CA PHE A 42 -1.53 -1.75 -13.19
C PHE A 42 -0.06 -2.05 -12.86
N ASP A 43 0.17 -2.58 -11.66
CA ASP A 43 1.49 -3.07 -11.28
C ASP A 43 1.86 -4.31 -12.14
N PRO A 44 3.09 -4.42 -12.67
CA PRO A 44 3.53 -5.62 -13.39
C PRO A 44 3.47 -6.93 -12.60
N GLN A 45 3.18 -6.92 -11.29
CA GLN A 45 2.89 -8.12 -10.50
C GLN A 45 1.41 -8.33 -10.19
N SER A 46 0.52 -7.47 -10.69
CA SER A 46 -0.92 -7.59 -10.42
C SER A 46 -1.56 -8.69 -11.28
N HIS A 47 -2.33 -9.54 -10.61
CA HIS A 47 -3.07 -10.64 -11.21
C HIS A 47 -4.58 -10.43 -11.00
N PRO A 48 -5.45 -11.00 -11.85
CA PRO A 48 -6.88 -11.00 -11.60
C PRO A 48 -7.19 -11.62 -10.24
N SER A 49 -7.89 -10.89 -9.39
CA SER A 49 -8.20 -11.28 -8.01
C SER A 49 -9.71 -11.42 -7.82
N GLN A 50 -10.13 -12.43 -7.05
CA GLN A 50 -11.51 -12.52 -6.58
C GLN A 50 -11.66 -11.68 -5.31
N ARG A 51 -12.37 -10.57 -5.38
CA ARG A 51 -12.39 -9.59 -4.29
C ARG A 51 -13.62 -9.73 -3.42
N THR A 52 -13.38 -9.69 -2.11
CA THR A 52 -14.45 -9.77 -1.10
C THR A 52 -15.06 -8.40 -0.80
N ASN A 53 -14.26 -7.33 -0.92
CA ASN A 53 -14.73 -5.95 -0.81
C ASN A 53 -15.06 -5.37 -2.19
N GLY A 54 -16.32 -4.96 -2.37
CA GLY A 54 -16.83 -4.48 -3.65
C GLY A 54 -16.23 -3.15 -4.06
N MET A 55 -15.88 -3.03 -5.35
CA MET A 55 -15.66 -1.73 -5.98
C MET A 55 -17.00 -0.98 -6.09
N GLU A 56 -16.99 0.34 -5.83
CA GLU A 56 -18.20 1.18 -6.02
C GLU A 56 -18.65 1.25 -7.48
N VAL A 57 -17.71 1.06 -8.41
CA VAL A 57 -17.89 1.20 -9.86
C VAL A 57 -17.42 -0.09 -10.52
N CYS A 58 -18.06 -0.52 -11.61
CA CYS A 58 -17.76 -1.81 -12.24
C CYS A 58 -17.98 -3.02 -11.30
N SER A 59 -18.95 -2.90 -10.37
CA SER A 59 -19.23 -3.91 -9.33
C SER A 59 -19.58 -5.29 -9.88
N LYS A 60 -20.02 -5.35 -11.14
CA LYS A 60 -20.26 -6.56 -11.92
C LYS A 60 -19.05 -7.52 -11.90
N TYR A 61 -17.83 -6.98 -11.94
CA TYR A 61 -16.58 -7.77 -11.98
C TYR A 61 -15.99 -8.06 -10.60
N ARG A 62 -16.69 -7.79 -9.49
CA ARG A 62 -16.15 -7.96 -8.13
C ARG A 62 -15.56 -9.36 -7.86
N THR A 63 -16.14 -10.39 -8.46
CA THR A 63 -15.74 -11.79 -8.28
C THR A 63 -14.49 -12.16 -9.05
N SER A 64 -14.13 -11.40 -10.09
CA SER A 64 -12.96 -11.64 -10.91
C SER A 64 -12.57 -10.36 -11.62
N THR A 65 -11.52 -9.68 -11.14
CA THR A 65 -11.11 -8.42 -11.74
C THR A 65 -9.62 -8.12 -11.64
N CYS A 66 -9.12 -7.42 -12.65
CA CYS A 66 -7.83 -6.74 -12.62
C CYS A 66 -7.84 -5.43 -11.85
N CYS A 67 -9.01 -4.82 -11.62
CA CYS A 67 -9.15 -3.50 -11.03
C CYS A 67 -9.10 -3.50 -9.50
N ASN A 68 -8.67 -2.37 -8.93
CA ASN A 68 -8.52 -2.12 -7.50
C ASN A 68 -9.20 -0.81 -7.09
N ALA A 69 -9.38 -0.59 -5.78
CA ALA A 69 -9.89 0.64 -5.19
C ALA A 69 -9.12 1.89 -5.68
N THR A 70 -7.81 1.77 -5.93
CA THR A 70 -6.99 2.83 -6.52
C THR A 70 -7.46 3.26 -7.92
N HIS A 71 -8.08 2.36 -8.68
CA HIS A 71 -8.61 2.62 -10.03
C HIS A 71 -10.05 3.14 -10.03
N ALA A 72 -10.76 3.02 -8.90
CA ALA A 72 -12.17 3.39 -8.80
C ALA A 72 -12.40 4.88 -9.13
N HIS A 73 -11.49 5.76 -8.70
CA HIS A 73 -11.60 7.20 -8.98
C HIS A 73 -11.52 7.49 -10.49
N SER A 74 -10.50 6.96 -11.17
CA SER A 74 -10.33 7.15 -12.62
C SER A 74 -11.51 6.60 -13.41
N LEU A 75 -11.97 5.38 -13.08
CA LEU A 75 -13.16 4.77 -13.71
C LEU A 75 -14.41 5.62 -13.50
N ARG A 76 -14.62 6.12 -12.28
CA ARG A 76 -15.78 6.97 -11.95
C ARG A 76 -15.81 8.24 -12.78
N LEU A 77 -14.66 8.87 -13.02
CA LEU A 77 -14.58 10.07 -13.86
C LEU A 77 -15.03 9.74 -15.28
N LYS A 78 -14.52 8.65 -15.87
CA LYS A 78 -14.85 8.26 -17.24
C LYS A 78 -16.32 7.88 -17.41
N ILE A 79 -16.87 7.14 -16.47
CA ILE A 79 -18.29 6.72 -16.47
C ILE A 79 -19.23 7.92 -16.31
N ARG A 80 -18.79 8.99 -15.65
CA ARG A 80 -19.57 10.23 -15.50
C ARG A 80 -19.54 11.14 -16.73
N GLU A 81 -18.57 11.01 -17.64
CA GLU A 81 -18.51 11.82 -18.86
C GLU A 81 -19.82 11.78 -19.67
N PRO A 82 -20.38 10.61 -20.04
CA PRO A 82 -21.65 10.56 -20.79
C PRO A 82 -22.85 11.06 -19.96
N VAL A 83 -22.79 10.98 -18.63
CA VAL A 83 -23.83 11.51 -17.74
C VAL A 83 -23.84 13.04 -17.78
N VAL A 84 -22.66 13.65 -17.70
CA VAL A 84 -22.49 15.12 -17.79
C VAL A 84 -22.84 15.63 -19.19
N ALA A 85 -22.54 14.85 -20.23
CA ALA A 85 -22.95 15.10 -21.60
C ALA A 85 -24.46 14.87 -21.85
N LYS A 86 -25.20 14.39 -20.85
CA LYS A 86 -26.65 14.12 -20.92
C LYS A 86 -27.05 13.10 -21.99
N PHE A 87 -26.21 12.09 -22.22
CA PHE A 87 -26.52 11.01 -23.14
C PHE A 87 -27.75 10.21 -22.67
N SER A 88 -28.37 9.46 -23.57
CA SER A 88 -29.45 8.53 -23.22
C SER A 88 -28.99 7.49 -22.18
N SER A 89 -29.91 7.03 -21.32
CA SER A 89 -29.59 6.04 -20.28
C SER A 89 -29.02 4.74 -20.84
N MET A 90 -29.48 4.33 -22.02
CA MET A 90 -28.97 3.14 -22.71
C MET A 90 -27.53 3.33 -23.19
N CYS A 91 -27.22 4.50 -23.76
CA CYS A 91 -25.85 4.84 -24.15
C CYS A 91 -24.92 4.94 -22.94
N GLN A 92 -25.39 5.53 -21.83
CA GLN A 92 -24.64 5.60 -20.58
C GLN A 92 -24.30 4.20 -20.04
N ALA A 93 -25.28 3.30 -19.97
CA ALA A 93 -25.07 1.94 -19.47
C ALA A 93 -24.08 1.14 -20.32
N LEU A 94 -24.18 1.22 -21.65
CA LEU A 94 -23.23 0.57 -22.56
C LEU A 94 -21.84 1.20 -22.47
N THR A 95 -21.75 2.52 -22.31
CA THR A 95 -20.47 3.20 -22.11
C THR A 95 -19.82 2.80 -20.79
N GLU A 96 -20.59 2.59 -19.73
CA GLU A 96 -20.09 2.05 -18.46
C GLU A 96 -19.54 0.64 -18.64
N GLU A 97 -20.29 -0.26 -19.28
CA GLU A 97 -19.84 -1.63 -19.57
C GLU A 97 -18.51 -1.63 -20.33
N MET A 98 -18.40 -0.81 -21.38
CA MET A 98 -17.18 -0.69 -22.19
C MET A 98 -16.03 -0.06 -21.41
N THR A 99 -16.30 0.90 -20.54
CA THR A 99 -15.28 1.52 -19.67
C THR A 99 -14.73 0.51 -18.65
N CYS A 100 -15.59 -0.38 -18.17
CA CYS A 100 -15.21 -1.43 -17.23
C CYS A 100 -14.54 -2.64 -17.90
N ALA A 101 -14.44 -2.69 -19.24
CA ALA A 101 -13.82 -3.80 -19.96
C ALA A 101 -12.37 -4.07 -19.54
N SER A 102 -11.57 -3.04 -19.24
CA SER A 102 -10.20 -3.22 -18.73
C SER A 102 -10.14 -3.91 -17.37
N CYS A 103 -11.24 -3.93 -16.62
CA CYS A 103 -11.35 -4.63 -15.35
C CYS A 103 -11.71 -6.11 -15.52
N HIS A 104 -12.18 -6.53 -16.69
CA HIS A 104 -12.52 -7.93 -16.98
C HIS A 104 -11.24 -8.77 -16.94
N PRO A 105 -11.25 -9.97 -16.33
CA PRO A 105 -10.04 -10.75 -16.05
C PRO A 105 -9.30 -11.20 -17.30
N LEU A 106 -10.00 -11.44 -18.43
CA LEU A 106 -9.36 -11.84 -19.69
C LEU A 106 -8.96 -10.64 -20.56
N MET A 107 -9.70 -9.53 -20.47
CA MET A 107 -9.39 -8.32 -21.27
C MET A 107 -8.26 -7.53 -20.62
N GLY A 108 -8.28 -7.42 -19.29
CA GLY A 108 -7.23 -6.79 -18.50
C GLY A 108 -5.90 -7.51 -18.63
N THR A 109 -5.87 -8.84 -18.78
CA THR A 109 -4.63 -9.58 -19.04
C THR A 109 -4.21 -9.61 -20.51
N GLY A 110 -5.10 -9.20 -21.42
CA GLY A 110 -4.88 -9.27 -22.86
C GLY A 110 -4.97 -10.68 -23.45
N GLU A 111 -5.47 -11.66 -22.70
CA GLU A 111 -5.85 -12.98 -23.23
C GLU A 111 -7.00 -12.84 -24.24
N MET A 112 -7.94 -11.94 -23.92
CA MET A 112 -8.99 -11.46 -24.82
C MET A 112 -8.63 -10.04 -25.25
N LYS A 113 -8.58 -9.78 -26.55
CA LYS A 113 -8.25 -8.44 -27.10
C LYS A 113 -9.40 -7.81 -27.86
N ASN A 114 -10.34 -8.64 -28.28
CA ASN A 114 -11.37 -8.28 -29.22
C ASN A 114 -12.71 -8.08 -28.51
N VAL A 115 -13.44 -7.06 -28.91
CA VAL A 115 -14.82 -6.81 -28.53
C VAL A 115 -15.74 -7.43 -29.57
N CYS A 116 -16.81 -8.07 -29.13
CA CYS A 116 -17.74 -8.71 -30.05
C CYS A 116 -18.43 -7.66 -30.95
N PRO A 117 -18.53 -7.88 -32.27
CA PRO A 117 -19.19 -6.96 -33.19
C PRO A 117 -20.62 -6.57 -32.75
N ARG A 118 -21.36 -7.54 -32.21
CA ARG A 118 -22.72 -7.33 -31.67
C ARG A 118 -22.78 -6.34 -30.51
N LEU A 119 -21.76 -6.29 -29.66
CA LEU A 119 -21.70 -5.33 -28.56
C LEU A 119 -21.41 -3.92 -29.10
N CYS A 120 -20.47 -3.83 -30.05
CA CYS A 120 -20.15 -2.59 -30.75
C CYS A 120 -21.36 -2.00 -31.50
N ASP A 121 -22.12 -2.82 -32.21
CA ASP A 121 -23.34 -2.39 -32.90
C ASP A 121 -24.43 -1.93 -31.93
N ARG A 122 -24.61 -2.63 -30.80
CA ARG A 122 -25.56 -2.19 -29.76
C ARG A 122 -25.14 -0.84 -29.17
N TRP A 123 -23.85 -0.67 -28.90
CA TRP A 123 -23.32 0.58 -28.37
C TRP A 123 -23.48 1.74 -29.34
N PHE A 124 -23.10 1.55 -30.60
CA PHE A 124 -23.30 2.55 -31.64
C PHE A 124 -24.77 2.92 -31.83
N ASN A 125 -25.67 1.93 -31.95
CA ASN A 125 -27.10 2.20 -32.14
C ASN A 125 -27.73 2.98 -30.98
N ALA A 126 -27.25 2.77 -29.76
CA ALA A 126 -27.68 3.51 -28.58
C ALA A 126 -27.14 4.95 -28.55
N CYS A 127 -25.95 5.18 -29.09
CA CYS A 127 -25.23 6.46 -29.01
C CYS A 127 -25.20 7.25 -30.33
N LYS A 128 -25.79 6.75 -31.42
CA LYS A 128 -25.66 7.30 -32.79
C LYS A 128 -26.10 8.76 -32.94
N ASP A 129 -27.08 9.18 -32.14
CA ASP A 129 -27.62 10.54 -32.15
C ASP A 129 -26.97 11.45 -31.10
N GLU A 130 -26.07 10.90 -30.28
CA GLU A 130 -25.30 11.65 -29.28
C GLU A 130 -24.10 12.35 -29.91
N TYR A 131 -23.67 13.44 -29.29
CA TYR A 131 -22.59 14.29 -29.81
C TYR A 131 -21.24 13.87 -29.23
N TYR A 132 -20.27 13.69 -30.12
CA TYR A 132 -18.90 13.35 -29.79
C TYR A 132 -17.92 14.39 -30.35
N ALA A 133 -16.75 14.45 -29.73
CA ALA A 133 -15.62 15.23 -30.19
C ALA A 133 -14.37 14.34 -30.22
N TYR A 134 -13.45 14.61 -31.14
CA TYR A 134 -12.12 13.99 -31.13
C TYR A 134 -11.30 14.59 -29.97
N GLY A 135 -10.87 13.73 -29.05
CA GLY A 135 -9.95 14.09 -27.98
C GLY A 135 -8.50 14.16 -28.45
N GLY A 136 -7.60 14.57 -27.55
CA GLY A 136 -6.18 14.80 -27.88
C GLY A 136 -5.40 13.57 -28.39
N ALA A 137 -5.89 12.36 -28.15
CA ALA A 137 -5.28 11.10 -28.61
C ALA A 137 -5.91 10.55 -29.90
N GLY A 138 -6.78 11.30 -30.58
CA GLY A 138 -7.56 10.80 -31.72
C GLY A 138 -8.67 9.82 -31.34
N VAL A 139 -8.88 9.62 -30.03
CA VAL A 139 -9.98 8.81 -29.47
C VAL A 139 -11.21 9.69 -29.30
N LEU A 140 -12.38 9.15 -29.58
CA LEU A 140 -13.64 9.85 -29.37
C LEU A 140 -13.94 10.02 -27.87
N SER A 141 -14.44 11.21 -27.52
CA SER A 141 -14.93 11.53 -26.18
C SER A 141 -16.32 12.15 -26.27
N PRO A 142 -17.20 11.91 -25.27
CA PRO A 142 -18.47 12.61 -25.18
C PRO A 142 -18.28 14.12 -25.29
N CYS A 143 -19.11 14.80 -26.09
CA CYS A 143 -19.06 16.24 -26.19
C CYS A 143 -19.73 16.87 -24.96
N TYR A 144 -18.92 17.46 -24.08
CA TYR A 144 -19.40 18.27 -22.97
C TYR A 144 -18.41 19.41 -22.66
N GLY A 145 -18.89 20.47 -22.01
CA GLY A 145 -18.05 21.59 -21.62
C GLY A 145 -17.62 22.47 -22.80
N ASN A 146 -16.30 22.63 -22.99
CA ASN A 146 -15.68 23.59 -23.92
C ASN A 146 -15.18 22.95 -25.23
N ALA A 147 -15.69 21.78 -25.62
CA ALA A 147 -15.37 21.18 -26.89
C ALA A 147 -15.78 22.10 -28.06
N LEU A 148 -14.81 22.47 -28.91
CA LEU A 148 -15.02 23.46 -29.98
C LEU A 148 -15.76 22.90 -31.19
N VAL A 149 -15.62 21.60 -31.46
CA VAL A 149 -16.22 20.92 -32.61
C VAL A 149 -16.83 19.62 -32.12
N CYS A 150 -18.15 19.51 -32.28
CA CYS A 150 -18.90 18.31 -31.95
C CYS A 150 -19.79 17.92 -33.11
N SER A 151 -19.82 16.63 -33.40
CA SER A 151 -20.65 16.04 -34.44
C SER A 151 -21.45 14.88 -33.87
N PRO A 152 -22.66 14.61 -34.37
CA PRO A 152 -23.40 13.42 -33.96
C PRO A 152 -22.62 12.18 -34.40
N LEU A 153 -22.66 11.12 -33.59
CA LEU A 153 -21.86 9.93 -33.81
C LEU A 153 -22.08 9.29 -35.19
N LYS A 154 -23.31 9.30 -35.70
CA LYS A 154 -23.68 8.79 -37.03
C LYS A 154 -23.00 9.49 -38.21
N GLU A 155 -22.49 10.71 -38.02
CA GLU A 155 -21.72 11.44 -39.03
C GLU A 155 -20.22 11.12 -38.94
N ILE A 156 -19.77 10.61 -37.79
CA ILE A 156 -18.37 10.28 -37.53
C ILE A 156 -18.08 8.83 -37.92
N ALA A 157 -18.95 7.89 -37.54
CA ALA A 157 -18.81 6.46 -37.82
C ALA A 157 -20.06 5.94 -38.54
N GLY A 158 -19.86 5.15 -39.60
CA GLY A 158 -20.92 4.52 -40.38
C GLY A 158 -21.37 3.16 -39.83
N SER A 159 -20.60 2.57 -38.91
CA SER A 159 -20.87 1.25 -38.33
C SER A 159 -20.45 1.16 -36.86
N GLY A 160 -20.98 0.16 -36.14
CA GLY A 160 -20.59 -0.10 -34.76
C GLY A 160 -19.14 -0.53 -34.61
N ALA A 161 -18.64 -1.33 -35.54
CA ALA A 161 -17.24 -1.74 -35.55
C ALA A 161 -16.29 -0.54 -35.68
N GLU A 162 -16.58 0.38 -36.61
CA GLU A 162 -15.81 1.62 -36.79
C GLU A 162 -15.85 2.49 -35.54
N PHE A 163 -17.02 2.62 -34.89
CA PHE A 163 -17.15 3.34 -33.63
C PHE A 163 -16.28 2.73 -32.52
N CYS A 164 -16.29 1.41 -32.34
CA CYS A 164 -15.43 0.74 -31.36
C CYS A 164 -13.94 1.01 -31.61
N VAL A 165 -13.50 1.00 -32.87
CA VAL A 165 -12.12 1.34 -33.25
C VAL A 165 -11.78 2.79 -32.89
N HIS A 166 -12.67 3.73 -33.17
CA HIS A 166 -12.50 5.14 -32.77
C HIS A 166 -12.49 5.35 -31.24
N MET A 167 -13.13 4.46 -30.49
CA MET A 167 -13.08 4.43 -29.03
C MET A 167 -11.82 3.73 -28.49
N GLY A 168 -10.97 3.17 -29.36
CA GLY A 168 -9.69 2.52 -29.01
C GLY A 168 -9.79 1.01 -28.76
N PHE A 169 -10.87 0.36 -29.18
CA PHE A 169 -11.05 -1.09 -29.05
C PHE A 169 -10.73 -1.83 -30.36
N HIS A 170 -10.23 -3.06 -30.23
CA HIS A 170 -10.14 -3.99 -31.36
C HIS A 170 -11.45 -4.77 -31.48
N VAL A 171 -11.95 -4.91 -32.71
CA VAL A 171 -13.21 -5.62 -32.98
C VAL A 171 -12.89 -7.03 -33.47
N GLY A 172 -13.61 -8.01 -32.93
CA GLY A 172 -13.50 -9.41 -33.35
C GLY A 172 -14.03 -9.66 -34.76
N SER A 173 -13.85 -10.88 -35.25
CA SER A 173 -14.40 -11.29 -36.54
C SER A 173 -15.87 -11.69 -36.41
N ASP A 174 -16.61 -11.69 -37.52
CA ASP A 174 -18.02 -12.14 -37.55
C ASP A 174 -18.20 -13.62 -37.20
N VAL A 175 -17.13 -14.39 -37.03
CA VAL A 175 -17.16 -15.78 -36.59
C VAL A 175 -17.20 -15.89 -35.06
N ASP A 176 -16.84 -14.81 -34.35
CA ASP A 176 -16.74 -14.74 -32.90
C ASP A 176 -18.07 -14.32 -32.24
N ILE A 177 -19.22 -14.62 -32.84
CA ILE A 177 -20.53 -14.11 -32.37
C ILE A 177 -20.92 -14.68 -31.00
N ASP A 178 -20.40 -15.85 -30.63
CA ASP A 178 -20.85 -16.62 -29.47
C ASP A 178 -20.20 -16.21 -28.12
N GLY A 179 -19.46 -15.11 -28.07
CA GLY A 179 -18.93 -14.55 -26.80
C GLY A 179 -17.84 -15.40 -26.13
N THR A 180 -17.43 -16.50 -26.74
CA THR A 180 -16.37 -17.39 -26.21
C THR A 180 -14.98 -16.80 -26.39
N ASP A 181 -14.74 -16.08 -27.50
CA ASP A 181 -13.42 -15.54 -27.87
C ASP A 181 -13.37 -13.99 -27.90
N CYS A 182 -14.49 -13.33 -27.60
CA CYS A 182 -14.58 -11.87 -27.60
C CYS A 182 -15.36 -11.35 -26.40
N PHE A 183 -15.14 -10.08 -26.07
CA PHE A 183 -15.79 -9.42 -24.95
C PHE A 183 -17.22 -9.01 -25.33
N ASP A 184 -18.19 -9.64 -24.68
CA ASP A 184 -19.63 -9.38 -24.81
C ASP A 184 -20.23 -8.66 -23.60
N GLY A 185 -19.41 -8.43 -22.56
CA GLY A 185 -19.80 -7.87 -21.27
C GLY A 185 -20.15 -8.92 -20.22
N SER A 186 -20.16 -10.22 -20.53
CA SER A 186 -20.37 -11.26 -19.53
C SER A 186 -19.21 -11.30 -18.51
N VAL A 187 -19.48 -11.86 -17.33
CA VAL A 187 -18.45 -12.05 -16.30
C VAL A 187 -18.19 -13.54 -16.17
N PRO A 188 -16.95 -14.03 -16.39
CA PRO A 188 -16.64 -15.41 -16.14
C PRO A 188 -16.70 -15.66 -14.62
N GLU A 189 -17.49 -16.65 -14.22
CA GLU A 189 -17.69 -16.98 -12.80
C GLU A 189 -16.46 -17.64 -12.14
N GLN A 190 -15.45 -18.07 -12.92
CA GLN A 190 -14.38 -18.97 -12.44
C GLN A 190 -12.95 -18.55 -12.84
N LEU A 191 -12.69 -17.26 -13.02
CA LEU A 191 -11.33 -16.75 -13.22
C LEU A 191 -10.89 -15.92 -12.02
N GLY A 192 -9.60 -15.95 -11.69
CA GLY A 192 -9.02 -15.22 -10.57
C GLY A 192 -8.63 -16.14 -9.42
N GLU A 193 -7.41 -15.95 -8.92
CA GLU A 193 -7.05 -16.51 -7.61
C GLU A 193 -7.91 -15.79 -6.57
N PRO A 194 -8.44 -16.49 -5.55
CA PRO A 194 -9.05 -15.81 -4.44
C PRO A 194 -8.03 -14.77 -3.98
N GLU A 195 -8.46 -13.51 -3.83
CA GLU A 195 -7.71 -12.57 -3.01
C GLU A 195 -7.30 -13.36 -1.77
N PRO A 196 -6.03 -13.31 -1.32
CA PRO A 196 -5.71 -13.88 -0.04
C PRO A 196 -6.63 -13.16 0.95
N THR A 197 -7.79 -13.76 1.25
CA THR A 197 -8.41 -13.67 2.54
C THR A 197 -7.29 -14.10 3.43
N GLU A 198 -6.50 -13.15 3.93
CA GLU A 198 -5.48 -13.43 4.90
C GLU A 198 -6.20 -14.20 5.99
N PRO A 199 -6.04 -15.54 6.05
CA PRO A 199 -6.66 -16.29 7.09
C PRO A 199 -5.76 -15.94 8.25
N THR A 200 -6.22 -15.01 9.09
CA THR A 200 -5.54 -14.63 10.32
C THR A 200 -4.12 -14.10 10.13
N GLN A 201 -3.96 -12.89 9.56
CA GLN A 201 -2.88 -12.08 10.11
C GLN A 201 -3.21 -11.87 11.59
N PRO A 202 -2.32 -12.26 12.53
CA PRO A 202 -2.55 -11.97 13.93
C PRO A 202 -2.81 -10.47 14.05
N TRP A 203 -3.79 -10.09 14.87
CA TRP A 203 -4.23 -8.69 15.08
C TRP A 203 -3.07 -7.68 15.22
N GLN A 204 -1.90 -8.16 15.63
CA GLN A 204 -0.61 -7.47 15.69
C GLN A 204 -0.15 -6.88 14.34
N VAL A 205 -0.23 -7.64 13.23
CA VAL A 205 0.24 -7.17 11.92
C VAL A 205 -0.73 -6.15 11.32
N ARG A 206 -2.04 -6.34 11.55
CA ARG A 206 -3.07 -5.34 11.21
C ARG A 206 -2.87 -4.04 11.99
N LEU A 207 -2.56 -4.13 13.29
CA LEU A 207 -2.24 -2.95 14.10
C LEU A 207 -0.95 -2.27 13.65
N GLN A 208 0.11 -3.02 13.35
CA GLN A 208 1.36 -2.44 12.85
C GLN A 208 1.12 -1.68 11.55
N ARG A 209 0.35 -2.23 10.61
CA ARG A 209 0.03 -1.54 9.36
C ARG A 209 -0.78 -0.26 9.59
N MET A 210 -1.81 -0.32 10.45
CA MET A 210 -2.59 0.87 10.80
C MET A 210 -1.72 1.92 11.53
N LEU A 211 -0.78 1.49 12.39
CA LEU A 211 0.17 2.38 13.06
C LEU A 211 1.19 3.00 12.09
N GLU A 212 1.65 2.26 11.09
CA GLU A 212 2.58 2.73 10.05
C GLU A 212 1.90 3.76 9.13
N GLU A 213 0.67 3.47 8.68
CA GLU A 213 -0.14 4.37 7.85
C GLU A 213 -0.48 5.67 8.59
N GLU A 214 -0.81 5.60 9.88
CA GLU A 214 -1.10 6.78 10.70
C GLU A 214 0.18 7.53 11.15
N ALA A 215 1.34 6.89 11.16
CA ALA A 215 2.63 7.55 11.41
C ALA A 215 3.09 8.40 10.22
N GLU A 216 2.76 7.97 9.00
CA GLU A 216 3.10 8.69 7.77
C GLU A 216 2.20 9.91 7.53
N ASN A 217 0.97 9.89 8.06
CA ASN A 217 0.06 11.05 8.10
C ASN A 217 -0.76 11.07 9.39
N PRO A 218 -0.27 11.68 10.49
CA PRO A 218 -0.99 11.64 11.76
C PRO A 218 -2.27 12.47 11.67
N SER A 219 -3.40 11.78 11.65
CA SER A 219 -4.70 12.42 11.82
C SER A 219 -4.77 13.09 13.20
N GLY A 220 -5.35 14.29 13.28
CA GLY A 220 -5.45 15.03 14.56
C GLY A 220 -6.12 14.22 15.68
N LEU A 221 -7.02 13.30 15.29
CA LEU A 221 -7.69 12.36 16.20
C LEU A 221 -6.71 11.36 16.85
N PHE A 222 -5.77 10.80 16.08
CA PHE A 222 -4.76 9.87 16.59
C PHE A 222 -3.87 10.56 17.63
N ILE A 223 -3.41 11.78 17.34
CA ILE A 223 -2.59 12.59 18.27
C ILE A 223 -3.36 12.84 19.58
N THR A 224 -4.64 13.26 19.49
CA THR A 224 -5.46 13.45 20.70
C THR A 224 -5.68 12.16 21.48
N GLY A 225 -5.87 11.03 20.80
CA GLY A 225 -6.04 9.73 21.46
C GLY A 225 -4.79 9.31 22.24
N VAL A 226 -3.60 9.46 21.64
CA VAL A 226 -2.32 9.17 22.29
C VAL A 226 -2.08 10.10 23.49
N LEU A 227 -2.33 11.40 23.33
CA LEU A 227 -2.18 12.37 24.42
C LEU A 227 -3.13 12.10 25.59
N LEU A 228 -4.38 11.69 25.31
CA LEU A 228 -5.34 11.30 26.34
C LEU A 228 -4.87 10.07 27.12
N LEU A 229 -4.35 9.04 26.43
CA LEU A 229 -3.81 7.84 27.09
C LEU A 229 -2.60 8.16 27.97
N ILE A 230 -1.68 8.99 27.47
CA ILE A 230 -0.53 9.45 28.26
C ILE A 230 -1.01 10.26 29.48
N SER A 231 -1.98 11.15 29.30
CA SER A 231 -2.52 11.96 30.40
C SER A 231 -3.19 11.10 31.47
N MET A 232 -3.97 10.09 31.08
CA MET A 232 -4.59 9.14 32.00
C MET A 232 -3.56 8.30 32.73
N MET A 233 -2.49 7.86 32.05
CA MET A 233 -1.41 7.11 32.67
C MET A 233 -0.62 7.97 33.66
N LEU A 234 -0.36 9.24 33.34
CA LEU A 234 0.31 10.18 34.24
C LEU A 234 -0.57 10.56 35.44
N MET A 235 -1.87 10.77 35.22
CA MET A 235 -2.85 10.99 36.28
C MET A 235 -2.98 9.76 37.17
N GLY A 236 -3.05 8.56 36.58
CA GLY A 236 -3.06 7.29 37.30
C GLY A 236 -1.79 7.07 38.13
N ARG A 237 -0.61 7.38 37.59
CA ARG A 237 0.65 7.36 38.35
C ARG A 237 0.68 8.38 39.49
N ARG A 238 0.13 9.58 39.29
CA ARG A 238 0.02 10.58 40.37
C ARG A 238 -0.93 10.12 41.46
N ILE A 239 -2.08 9.55 41.07
CA ILE A 239 -3.08 9.00 41.99
C ILE A 239 -2.50 7.82 42.76
N MET A 240 -1.78 6.91 42.09
CA MET A 240 -1.13 5.76 42.73
C MET A 240 0.01 6.19 43.69
N ARG A 241 0.74 7.26 43.36
CA ARG A 241 1.70 7.89 44.29
C ARG A 241 1.01 8.60 45.46
N GLN A 242 -0.17 9.17 45.26
CA GLN A 242 -0.92 9.86 46.32
C GLN A 242 -1.70 8.92 47.23
N LEU A 243 -2.16 7.77 46.73
CA LEU A 243 -2.91 6.78 47.51
C LEU A 243 -2.03 5.77 48.25
N GLY A 244 -0.72 5.73 47.97
CA GLY A 244 0.17 4.73 48.55
C GLY A 244 -0.12 3.33 48.00
N ASP A 245 0.89 2.45 48.00
CA ASP A 245 0.76 1.09 47.49
C ASP A 245 -0.39 0.32 48.18
N PRO A 246 -1.48 -0.06 47.47
CA PRO A 246 -2.55 -0.85 48.06
C PRO A 246 -2.15 -2.31 48.35
N PHE A 247 -0.94 -2.71 47.94
CA PHE A 247 -0.33 -4.03 48.20
C PHE A 247 0.95 -3.93 49.04
N GLY A 248 1.17 -2.82 49.74
CA GLY A 248 2.30 -2.65 50.65
C GLY A 248 2.14 -3.59 51.85
N GLY A 249 2.93 -4.67 51.86
CA GLY A 249 3.04 -5.60 52.98
C GLY A 249 3.34 -4.86 54.29
N ASP A 250 2.82 -5.43 55.38
CA ASP A 250 2.91 -4.95 56.76
C ASP A 250 4.12 -4.04 57.00
N GLN A 251 3.86 -2.74 57.09
CA GLN A 251 4.87 -1.81 57.57
C GLN A 251 5.18 -2.24 59.02
N PRO A 252 6.40 -2.72 59.32
CA PRO A 252 6.72 -3.14 60.68
C PRO A 252 6.47 -1.96 61.62
N SER A 253 5.78 -2.24 62.73
CA SER A 253 5.50 -1.21 63.73
C SER A 253 6.80 -0.49 64.10
N LEU A 254 6.72 0.80 64.42
CA LEU A 254 7.90 1.63 64.71
C LEU A 254 8.78 1.03 65.84
N MET A 255 8.20 0.19 66.71
CA MET A 255 8.95 -0.60 67.68
C MET A 255 9.73 -1.78 67.06
N GLU A 256 9.16 -2.49 66.09
CA GLU A 256 9.83 -3.59 65.38
C GLU A 256 11.01 -3.06 64.54
N VAL A 257 10.85 -1.90 63.91
CA VAL A 257 11.95 -1.22 63.19
C VAL A 257 13.09 -0.85 64.14
N ARG A 258 12.77 -0.31 65.33
CA ARG A 258 13.79 -0.02 66.36
C ARG A 258 14.49 -1.28 66.82
N ARG A 259 13.75 -2.37 67.06
CA ARG A 259 14.32 -3.68 67.46
C ARG A 259 15.30 -4.21 66.41
N LEU A 260 14.92 -4.16 65.14
CA LEU A 260 15.76 -4.60 64.02
C LEU A 260 16.97 -3.69 63.77
N GLN A 261 16.85 -2.38 63.99
CA GLN A 261 17.99 -1.47 63.96
C GLN A 261 18.97 -1.76 65.09
N GLN A 262 18.48 -2.07 66.29
CA GLN A 262 19.32 -2.42 67.43
C GLN A 262 20.06 -3.74 67.20
N GLU A 263 19.38 -4.76 66.65
CA GLU A 263 20.03 -6.01 66.24
C GLU A 263 21.11 -5.80 65.16
N ARG A 264 20.91 -4.86 64.22
CA ARG A 264 21.92 -4.52 63.19
C ARG A 264 23.11 -3.76 63.76
N TYR A 265 22.89 -2.87 64.73
CA TYR A 265 23.96 -2.18 65.45
C TYR A 265 24.81 -3.14 66.28
N GLU A 266 24.18 -4.10 66.96
CA GLU A 266 24.89 -5.16 67.70
C GLU A 266 25.67 -6.09 66.76
N ARG A 267 25.18 -6.31 65.54
CA ARG A 267 25.84 -7.13 64.51
C ARG A 267 27.03 -6.42 63.84
N GLY A 268 27.23 -5.12 64.05
CA GLY A 268 28.41 -4.40 63.56
C GLY A 268 28.55 -4.35 62.04
N GLU A 269 27.43 -4.38 61.30
CA GLU A 269 27.48 -4.14 59.85
C GLU A 269 27.81 -2.66 59.59
N ARG A 270 29.04 -2.41 59.13
CA ARG A 270 29.50 -1.10 58.66
C ARG A 270 28.57 -0.56 57.58
N MET A 271 27.81 0.44 57.94
CA MET A 271 27.13 1.34 57.01
C MET A 271 28.19 2.37 56.60
N TYR A 272 28.78 2.22 55.41
CA TYR A 272 29.62 3.27 54.83
C TYR A 272 28.81 4.07 53.84
N ASP A 273 29.02 5.38 53.98
CA ASP A 273 28.28 6.48 53.43
C ASP A 273 28.43 6.66 51.92
N ASP A 274 27.35 7.21 51.39
CA ASP A 274 27.25 7.92 50.12
C ASP A 274 28.07 9.21 50.22
N GLU A 275 29.02 9.42 49.32
CA GLU A 275 29.65 10.72 49.09
C GLU A 275 29.65 10.95 47.58
N THR A 276 28.54 11.51 47.10
CA THR A 276 28.57 12.42 45.95
C THR A 276 29.22 13.72 46.40
N ASP A 277 30.35 14.09 45.80
CA ASP A 277 30.73 15.49 45.74
C ASP A 277 31.41 15.87 44.43
N SER A 278 31.08 17.08 44.03
CA SER A 278 31.37 17.74 42.76
C SER A 278 32.68 18.53 42.87
N SER A 279 33.22 18.88 41.69
CA SER A 279 33.92 20.15 41.39
C SER A 279 35.46 20.13 41.12
N SER A 280 35.77 20.72 39.95
CA SER A 280 36.79 21.75 39.65
C SER A 280 38.29 21.43 39.43
N ASP A 281 38.80 22.10 38.38
CA ASP A 281 40.15 22.66 38.15
C ASP A 281 41.24 21.73 37.57
N GLU A 282 41.66 21.87 36.30
CA GLU A 282 42.43 22.95 35.62
C GLU A 282 43.95 22.76 35.75
N GLU A 283 44.64 22.86 34.59
CA GLU A 283 46.00 23.38 34.41
C GLU A 283 47.20 22.47 34.87
N PHE A 284 48.34 22.29 34.18
CA PHE A 284 49.11 23.12 33.25
C PHE A 284 50.22 22.29 32.54
N ALA A 285 50.47 22.66 31.27
CA ALA A 285 51.76 22.80 30.55
C ALA A 285 52.77 21.61 30.47
N SER A 286 53.46 21.36 29.34
CA SER A 286 54.20 22.34 28.52
C SER A 286 54.59 21.79 27.14
N ARG A 287 54.45 22.67 26.13
CA ARG A 287 55.21 22.89 24.85
C ARG A 287 56.72 22.54 24.87
N PRO A 288 57.54 22.72 23.79
CA PRO A 288 57.29 23.25 22.41
C PRO A 288 57.92 22.37 21.27
N ALA A 289 57.46 22.47 20.00
CA ALA A 289 57.87 23.33 18.87
C ALA A 289 59.15 22.94 18.09
N ALA A 290 59.04 23.05 16.75
CA ALA A 290 60.04 23.26 15.67
C ALA A 290 59.68 22.32 14.50
N ASP A 291 59.13 22.85 13.39
CA ASP A 291 59.86 23.33 12.19
C ASP A 291 60.40 22.14 11.36
N GLN A 292 60.36 22.06 10.03
CA GLN A 292 60.06 22.97 8.93
C GLN A 292 60.09 22.11 7.64
N GLU A 293 59.40 22.58 6.59
CA GLU A 293 59.82 22.60 5.17
C GLU A 293 60.04 21.25 4.44
N ASP A 294 59.18 20.95 3.45
CA ASP A 294 59.43 21.08 1.99
C ASP A 294 59.98 19.72 1.46
N ASP A 295 59.76 19.20 0.25
CA ASP A 295 59.35 19.76 -1.02
C ASP A 295 58.95 18.61 -1.98
N GLU A 296 58.20 18.99 -3.02
CA GLU A 296 58.18 18.50 -4.41
C GLU A 296 58.13 17.01 -4.88
N GLY A 297 57.32 16.83 -5.93
CA GLY A 297 57.53 15.88 -7.04
C GLY A 297 56.66 14.63 -6.98
N GLY A 298 55.72 14.35 -7.90
CA GLY A 298 55.72 14.62 -9.34
C GLY A 298 55.56 13.30 -10.08
N ASP A 299 54.44 13.16 -10.82
CA ASP A 299 54.18 12.27 -11.94
C ASP A 299 54.59 10.79 -11.90
N ASN A 300 53.59 9.90 -12.05
CA ASN A 300 53.34 9.20 -13.32
C ASN A 300 52.31 8.06 -13.16
N ALA A 301 51.20 8.17 -13.90
CA ALA A 301 50.54 7.03 -14.52
C ALA A 301 51.52 6.38 -15.56
N PRO A 302 51.29 5.18 -16.17
CA PRO A 302 50.00 4.54 -16.37
C PRO A 302 49.99 2.98 -16.42
N VAL A 303 48.76 2.42 -16.52
CA VAL A 303 48.33 1.35 -17.46
C VAL A 303 48.77 -0.13 -17.28
N SER A 304 47.72 -0.99 -17.39
CA SER A 304 47.65 -2.42 -17.77
C SER A 304 48.25 -3.44 -16.78
N ILE A 305 47.60 -4.57 -16.46
CA ILE A 305 46.79 -5.50 -17.28
C ILE A 305 45.60 -6.01 -16.47
#